data_AF-H7EHK8-F1
#
_entry.id   AF-H7EHK8-F1
#
_cell.length_a   1.000
_cell.length_b   1.000
_cell.length_c   1.000
_cell.angle_alpha   90.00
_cell.angle_beta   90.00
_cell.angle_gamma   90.00
#
_symmetry.space_group_name_H-M   'P 1'
#
loop_
_entity.id
_entity.type
_entity.pdbx_description
1 polymer ?
#
loop_
_entity_poly.entity_id
_entity_poly.type
_entity_poly.pdbx_seq_one_letter_code
_entity_poly.pdbx_strand_id
1 'polypeptide(L)'
;MKNFTRINSKDIKLGMRFSAPVFFSDGENMFLAEEKSVKRYHLIAIARWNISTLLTYGHPITGDDEINHLMEMVDDVEDVEEIEEVEEVESV
;
A
#
# COMPACT_ATOMS: atom_id res chain seq x y z
N MET A 1 -4.15 22.50 -6.44
CA MET A 1 -3.61 21.62 -7.49
C MET A 1 -2.77 20.54 -6.80
N LYS A 2 -2.93 19.27 -7.18
CA LYS A 2 -2.06 18.21 -6.66
C LYS A 2 -0.68 18.34 -7.32
N ASN A 3 0.38 18.27 -6.53
CA ASN A 3 1.74 18.28 -7.05
C ASN A 3 2.14 16.85 -7.41
N PHE A 4 2.10 16.53 -8.70
CA PHE A 4 2.46 15.20 -9.18
C PHE A 4 3.97 15.06 -9.36
N THR A 5 4.51 13.97 -8.81
CA THR A 5 5.82 13.41 -9.11
C THR A 5 5.69 12.46 -10.30
N ARG A 6 6.62 12.59 -11.25
CA ARG A 6 6.73 11.67 -12.40
C ARG A 6 7.52 10.43 -12.00
N ILE A 7 7.00 9.26 -12.38
CA ILE A 7 7.66 7.98 -12.23
C ILE A 7 7.99 7.45 -13.62
N ASN A 8 9.22 7.03 -13.85
CA ASN A 8 9.56 6.29 -15.06
C ASN A 8 8.96 4.88 -14.93
N SER A 9 8.15 4.45 -15.91
CA SER A 9 7.49 3.15 -15.82
C SER A 9 8.46 1.97 -15.71
N LYS A 10 9.72 2.14 -16.12
CA LYS A 10 10.78 1.12 -15.96
C LYS A 10 11.16 0.87 -14.50
N ASP A 11 10.91 1.84 -13.63
CA ASP A 11 11.22 1.73 -12.20
C ASP A 11 10.11 1.01 -11.42
N ILE A 12 8.96 0.75 -12.06
CA ILE A 12 7.85 -0.02 -11.49
C ILE A 12 8.21 -1.51 -11.47
N LYS A 13 8.19 -2.09 -10.27
CA LYS A 13 8.53 -3.50 -10.02
C LYS A 13 7.36 -4.22 -9.36
N LEU A 14 7.32 -5.54 -9.53
CA LEU A 14 6.35 -6.40 -8.87
C LEU A 14 6.41 -6.21 -7.35
N GLY A 15 5.25 -6.12 -6.71
CA GLY A 15 5.13 -5.97 -5.26
C GLY A 15 5.22 -4.52 -4.75
N MET A 16 5.71 -3.57 -5.55
CA MET A 16 5.78 -2.17 -5.14
C MET A 16 4.41 -1.62 -4.75
N ARG A 17 4.39 -0.74 -3.76
CA ARG A 17 3.23 -0.01 -3.28
C ARG A 17 3.54 1.47 -3.21
N PHE A 18 2.51 2.31 -3.19
CA PHE A 18 2.63 3.76 -3.10
C PHE A 18 1.68 4.29 -2.04
N SER A 19 2.12 5.32 -1.32
CA SER A 19 1.37 6.03 -0.27
C SER A 19 0.21 6.88 -0.80
N ALA A 20 -0.04 6.84 -2.11
CA ALA A 20 -1.11 7.53 -2.81
C ALA A 20 -1.38 6.79 -4.13
N PRO A 21 -2.51 7.03 -4.80
CA PRO A 21 -2.78 6.43 -6.10
C PRO A 21 -1.74 6.85 -7.15
N VAL A 22 -1.51 5.94 -8.10
CA VAL A 22 -0.69 6.15 -9.29
C VAL A 22 -1.62 6.26 -10.50
N PHE A 23 -1.39 7.28 -11.32
CA PHE A 23 -2.15 7.64 -12.50
C PHE A 23 -1.30 7.46 -13.76
N PHE A 24 -1.97 7.38 -14.90
CA PHE A 24 -1.31 7.52 -16.19
C PHE A 24 -0.86 8.97 -16.43
N SER A 25 -0.19 9.22 -17.55
CA SER A 25 0.36 10.54 -17.89
C SER A 25 -0.70 11.64 -18.07
N ASP A 26 -1.98 11.29 -18.15
CA ASP A 26 -3.10 12.23 -18.16
C ASP A 26 -3.41 12.82 -16.77
N GLY A 27 -2.99 12.15 -15.69
CA GLY A 27 -3.27 12.55 -14.30
C GLY A 27 -4.71 12.34 -13.87
N GLU A 28 -5.55 11.74 -14.72
CA GLU A 28 -6.98 11.50 -14.47
C GLU A 28 -7.27 10.01 -14.30
N ASN A 29 -6.76 9.18 -15.22
CA ASN A 29 -7.00 7.75 -15.21
C ASN A 29 -6.04 7.05 -14.26
N MET A 30 -6.60 6.23 -13.38
CA MET A 30 -5.84 5.53 -12.36
C MET A 30 -5.20 4.25 -12.93
N PHE A 31 -3.91 4.08 -12.65
CA PHE A 31 -3.16 2.88 -12.96
C PHE A 31 -3.12 1.91 -11.77
N LEU A 32 -2.87 2.43 -10.56
CA LEU A 32 -2.77 1.65 -9.33
C LEU A 32 -3.40 2.44 -8.18
N ALA A 33 -4.25 1.78 -7.38
CA ALA A 33 -4.81 2.38 -6.19
C ALA A 33 -3.78 2.46 -5.06
N GLU A 34 -4.02 3.38 -4.13
CA GLU A 34 -3.23 3.57 -2.91
C GLU A 34 -3.04 2.26 -2.13
N GLU A 35 -1.82 2.05 -1.64
CA GLU A 35 -1.37 0.86 -0.89
C GLU A 35 -1.58 -0.50 -1.59
N LYS A 36 -2.07 -0.52 -2.83
CA LYS A 36 -2.19 -1.76 -3.60
C LYS A 36 -0.84 -2.12 -4.20
N SER A 37 -0.53 -3.41 -4.15
CA SER A 37 0.70 -3.93 -4.72
C SER A 37 0.62 -4.05 -6.24
N VAL A 38 1.71 -3.68 -6.90
CA VAL A 38 1.91 -3.90 -8.33
C VAL A 38 1.94 -5.40 -8.59
N LYS A 39 0.89 -5.91 -9.25
CA LYS A 39 0.79 -7.29 -9.75
C LYS A 39 1.30 -7.43 -11.19
N ARG A 40 1.57 -8.67 -11.63
CA ARG A 40 2.10 -8.99 -12.97
C ARG A 40 1.29 -8.38 -14.12
N TYR A 41 -0.05 -8.40 -14.03
CA TYR A 41 -0.88 -7.86 -15.11
C TYR A 41 -0.72 -6.35 -15.30
N HIS A 42 -0.36 -5.60 -14.25
CA HIS A 42 -0.05 -4.18 -14.39
C HIS A 42 1.24 -3.95 -15.19
N LEU A 43 2.28 -4.74 -14.93
CA LEU A 43 3.53 -4.68 -15.69
C LEU A 43 3.31 -5.05 -17.17
N ILE A 44 2.47 -6.06 -17.42
CA ILE A 44 2.07 -6.43 -18.78
C ILE A 44 1.33 -5.28 -19.47
N ALA A 45 0.44 -4.59 -18.77
CA ALA A 45 -0.28 -3.43 -19.32
C ALA A 45 0.68 -2.28 -19.69
N ILE A 46 1.62 -1.93 -18.80
CA ILE A 46 2.67 -0.94 -19.07
C ILE A 46 3.43 -1.28 -20.36
N ALA A 47 3.90 -2.53 -20.47
CA ALA A 47 4.68 -2.97 -21.62
C ALA A 47 3.85 -2.98 -22.91
N ARG A 48 2.62 -3.52 -22.84
CA ARG A 48 1.73 -3.65 -24.01
C ARG A 48 1.29 -2.30 -24.56
N TRP A 49 1.08 -1.32 -23.70
CA TRP A 49 0.64 0.02 -24.09
C TRP A 49 1.78 1.02 -24.24
N ASN A 50 3.03 0.56 -24.08
CA ASN A 50 4.24 1.37 -24.19
C ASN A 50 4.19 2.64 -23.30
N ILE A 51 3.70 2.48 -22.07
CA ILE A 51 3.58 3.60 -21.13
C ILE A 51 4.97 3.94 -20.59
N SER A 52 5.45 5.15 -20.86
CA SER A 52 6.78 5.61 -20.45
C SER A 52 6.81 6.32 -19.10
N THR A 53 5.70 6.95 -18.71
CA THR A 53 5.61 7.77 -17.50
C THR A 53 4.28 7.57 -16.80
N LEU A 54 4.36 7.48 -15.47
CA LEU A 54 3.23 7.48 -14.56
C LEU A 54 3.33 8.69 -13.62
N LEU A 55 2.22 9.04 -12.98
CA LEU A 55 2.12 10.18 -12.08
C LEU A 55 1.62 9.71 -10.72
N THR A 56 2.20 10.22 -9.64
CA THR A 56 1.65 10.08 -8.28
C THR A 56 1.90 11.36 -7.51
N TYR A 57 1.18 11.60 -6.43
CA TYR A 57 1.49 12.67 -5.46
C TYR A 57 1.97 12.10 -4.12
N GLY A 58 2.17 10.79 -4.03
CA GLY A 58 2.77 10.11 -2.88
C GLY A 58 4.20 9.68 -3.17
N HIS A 59 4.66 8.70 -2.39
CA HIS A 59 5.98 8.08 -2.52
C HIS A 59 5.86 6.55 -2.50
N PRO A 60 6.85 5.81 -3.04
CA PRO A 60 6.91 4.37 -2.87
C PRO A 60 6.99 4.00 -1.38
N ILE A 61 6.17 3.05 -0.95
CA ILE A 61 6.22 2.52 0.42
C ILE A 61 7.40 1.56 0.53
N THR A 62 8.25 1.81 1.51
CA THR A 62 9.43 1.02 1.85
C THR A 62 9.24 0.28 3.18
N GLY A 63 10.19 -0.56 3.57
CA GLY A 63 10.11 -1.32 4.82
C GLY A 63 10.05 -0.42 6.06
N ASP A 64 10.70 0.75 6.02
CA ASP A 64 10.67 1.71 7.13
C ASP A 64 9.25 2.31 7.30
N ASP A 65 8.56 2.57 6.18
CA ASP A 65 7.17 3.05 6.20
C ASP A 65 6.22 2.01 6.78
N GLU A 66 6.45 0.72 6.48
CA GLU A 66 5.66 -0.38 7.04
C GLU A 66 5.86 -0.52 8.55
N ILE A 67 7.09 -0.35 9.04
CA ILE A 67 7.41 -0.39 10.47
C ILE A 67 6.74 0.78 11.19
N ASN A 68 6.82 1.99 10.63
CA ASN A 68 6.18 3.17 11.22
C ASN A 68 4.65 3.00 11.30
N HIS A 69 4.02 2.49 10.23
CA HIS A 69 2.58 2.22 10.25
C HIS A 69 2.19 1.15 11.28
N LEU A 70 3.00 0.11 11.43
CA LEU A 70 2.76 -0.91 12.46
C LEU A 70 2.93 -0.34 13.88
N MET A 71 3.91 0.54 14.10
CA MET A 71 4.07 1.23 15.38
C MET A 71 2.88 2.13 15.72
N GLU A 72 2.35 2.89 14.75
CA GLU A 72 1.13 3.67 14.93
C GLU A 72 -0.07 2.79 15.31
N MET A 73 -0.22 1.63 14.67
CA MET A 73 -1.29 0.68 15.01
C MET A 73 -1.13 0.04 16.39
N VAL A 74 0.10 -0.14 16.88
CA VAL A 74 0.39 -0.71 18.20
C VAL A 74 0.11 0.30 19.32
N ASP A 75 0.33 1.59 19.07
CA ASP A 75 0.03 2.67 20.02
C ASP A 75 -1.50 2.85 20.23
N ASP A 76 -2.31 2.46 19.24
CA ASP A 76 -3.79 2.45 19.32
C ASP A 76 -4.36 1.23 20.09
N VAL A 77 -3.51 0.30 20.56
CA VAL A 77 -3.92 -0.86 21.38
C VAL A 77 -3.71 -0.55 22.87
N GLU A 78 -4.31 0.54 23.35
CA GLU A 78 -4.48 0.74 24.80
C GLU A 78 -5.68 -0.10 25.30
N ASP A 79 -5.41 -0.89 26.35
CA ASP A 79 -6.36 -1.67 27.17
C ASP A 79 -7.07 -2.88 26.52
N VAL A 80 -6.33 -3.98 26.35
CA VAL A 80 -6.96 -5.31 26.35
C VAL A 80 -7.29 -5.66 27.80
N GLU A 81 -8.55 -5.47 28.21
CA GLU A 81 -9.06 -5.87 29.53
C GLU A 81 -8.72 -7.34 29.82
N GLU A 82 -8.19 -7.57 31.02
CA GLU A 82 -7.73 -8.84 31.57
C GLU A 82 -8.84 -9.91 31.44
N ILE A 83 -8.59 -10.95 30.65
CA ILE A 83 -9.50 -12.08 30.46
C ILE A 83 -9.62 -12.85 31.78
N GLU A 84 -10.78 -12.75 32.46
CA GLU A 84 -11.07 -13.56 33.66
C GLU A 84 -11.01 -15.06 33.33
N GLU A 85 -10.20 -15.80 34.11
CA GLU A 85 -10.06 -17.26 34.03
C GLU A 85 -11.42 -17.95 34.22
N VAL A 86 -11.84 -18.73 33.23
CA VAL A 86 -13.06 -19.54 33.31
C VAL A 86 -12.77 -20.78 34.14
N GLU A 87 -13.34 -20.85 35.35
CA GLU A 87 -13.19 -21.97 36.28
C GLU A 87 -13.74 -23.28 35.66
N GLU A 88 -12.92 -24.34 35.66
CA GLU A 88 -13.28 -25.68 35.18
C GLU A 88 -14.44 -26.26 36.01
N VAL A 89 -15.60 -26.46 35.37
CA VAL A 89 -16.68 -27.26 35.96
C VAL A 89 -16.44 -28.74 35.70
N GLU A 90 -15.84 -29.43 36.66
CA GLU A 90 -15.92 -30.90 36.75
C GLU A 90 -17.37 -31.30 37.05
N SER A 91 -18.01 -32.05 36.14
CA SER A 91 -19.25 -32.76 36.41
C SER A 91 -19.04 -34.28 36.31
N VAL A 92 -19.01 -34.89 37.51
CA VAL A 92 -19.41 -36.24 37.96
C VAL A 92 -19.66 -37.33 36.91
#